data_AF-G9P6R0-F1
#
_entry.id   AF-G9P6R0-F1
#
_cell.length_a   1.000
_cell.length_b   1.000
_cell.length_c   1.000
_cell.angle_alpha   90.00
_cell.angle_beta   90.00
_cell.angle_gamma   90.00
#
_symmetry.space_group_name_H-M   'P 1'
#
loop_
_entity.id
_entity.type
_entity.pdbx_description
1 polymer ?
#
loop_
_entity_poly.entity_id
_entity_poly.type
_entity_poly.pdbx_seq_one_letter_code
_entity_poly.pdbx_strand_id
1 'polypeptide(L)'
;SKSSSSKVSSTSFRHAPTTATLAWLAISLPLVIWDTGYVLLRPLSMPGGSLHWPVWAPYKLYGEVDHIYGWKAFNAGNGFTSAQGLLNAAETLMYLYYLAAWLFSSKTAEGGARVLAGRGGARATLFGYAAAVMTLSKTILYWANEYYSGFDNIGHNPLNDLILLWIIPNGAWLVGPTYMIWSIGADLI
;
A
#
# COMPACT_ATOMS: atom_id res chain seq x y z
N SER A 1 44.58 11.53 -37.22
CA SER A 1 43.27 10.92 -36.94
C SER A 1 42.88 11.23 -35.50
N LYS A 2 41.95 12.16 -35.26
CA LYS A 2 41.45 12.48 -33.90
C LYS A 2 40.22 11.61 -33.66
N SER A 3 40.34 10.56 -32.85
CA SER A 3 39.17 9.73 -32.50
C SER A 3 38.27 10.54 -31.55
N SER A 4 37.11 10.96 -32.04
CA SER A 4 36.06 11.50 -31.19
C SER A 4 35.48 10.35 -30.35
N SER A 5 35.89 10.28 -29.08
CA SER A 5 35.15 9.50 -28.08
C SER A 5 33.78 10.16 -27.93
N SER A 6 32.77 9.59 -28.57
CA SER A 6 31.38 9.88 -28.26
C SER A 6 31.13 9.39 -26.83
N LYS A 7 31.22 10.30 -25.85
CA LYS A 7 30.65 10.05 -24.52
C LYS A 7 29.18 9.75 -24.75
N VAL A 8 28.81 8.48 -24.67
CA VAL A 8 27.41 8.07 -24.50
C VAL A 8 26.95 8.81 -23.24
N SER A 9 26.16 9.87 -23.40
CA SER A 9 25.56 10.54 -22.26
C SER A 9 24.58 9.53 -21.69
N SER A 10 24.96 8.83 -20.63
CA SER A 10 24.00 8.08 -19.82
C SER A 10 22.96 9.11 -19.38
N THR A 11 21.75 9.04 -19.94
CA THR A 11 20.65 9.91 -19.52
C THR A 11 20.54 9.79 -18.02
N SER A 12 20.77 10.90 -17.31
CA SER A 12 20.71 10.88 -15.85
C SER A 12 19.28 10.52 -15.44
N PHE A 13 19.12 9.48 -14.63
CA PHE A 13 17.81 9.03 -14.14
C PHE A 13 16.98 10.22 -13.63
N ARG A 14 15.70 10.26 -14.04
CA ARG A 14 14.71 11.26 -13.62
C ARG A 14 13.37 10.57 -13.42
N HIS A 15 12.69 10.89 -12.33
CA HIS A 15 11.35 10.42 -12.04
C HIS A 15 10.52 11.54 -11.41
N ALA A 16 9.29 11.69 -11.84
CA ALA A 16 8.31 12.58 -11.23
C ALA A 16 7.06 11.78 -10.88
N PRO A 17 6.67 11.70 -9.59
CA PRO A 17 5.40 11.09 -9.22
C PRO A 17 4.25 11.82 -9.90
N THR A 18 3.31 11.07 -10.48
CA THR A 18 2.10 11.68 -11.04
C THR A 18 1.20 12.22 -9.93
N THR A 19 0.31 13.16 -10.25
CA THR A 19 -0.70 13.65 -9.30
C THR A 19 -1.57 12.51 -8.76
N ALA A 20 -1.90 11.52 -9.60
CA ALA A 20 -2.66 10.35 -9.17
C ALA A 20 -1.87 9.48 -8.18
N THR A 21 -0.56 9.29 -8.38
CA THR A 21 0.30 8.59 -7.41
C THR A 21 0.34 9.31 -6.07
N LEU A 22 0.51 10.64 -6.08
CA LEU A 22 0.54 11.44 -4.86
C LEU A 22 -0.81 11.44 -4.14
N ALA A 23 -1.92 11.58 -4.88
CA ALA A 23 -3.27 11.52 -4.32
C ALA A 23 -3.57 10.14 -3.70
N TRP A 24 -3.21 9.06 -4.40
CA TRP A 24 -3.34 7.71 -3.87
C TRP A 24 -2.55 7.54 -2.59
N LEU A 25 -1.27 7.94 -2.55
CA LEU A 25 -0.45 7.83 -1.35
C LEU A 25 -0.95 8.70 -0.19
N ALA A 26 -1.51 9.88 -0.47
CA ALA A 26 -2.11 10.74 0.55
C ALA A 26 -3.34 10.11 1.21
N ILE A 27 -4.08 9.26 0.48
CA ILE A 27 -5.25 8.55 0.98
C ILE A 27 -4.84 7.22 1.64
N SER A 28 -4.00 6.44 0.96
CA SER A 28 -3.69 5.07 1.36
C SER A 28 -2.79 5.01 2.59
N LEU A 29 -1.81 5.91 2.74
CA LEU A 29 -0.89 5.87 3.88
C LEU A 29 -1.60 6.06 5.23
N PRO A 30 -2.45 7.09 5.43
CA PRO A 30 -3.22 7.21 6.67
C PRO A 30 -4.09 5.99 6.96
N LEU A 31 -4.77 5.46 5.94
CA LEU A 31 -5.65 4.30 6.08
C LEU A 31 -4.86 3.03 6.46
N VAL A 32 -3.74 2.77 5.79
CA VAL A 32 -2.89 1.60 6.07
C VAL A 32 -2.20 1.72 7.42
N ILE A 33 -1.78 2.92 7.84
CA ILE A 33 -1.25 3.14 9.20
C ILE A 33 -2.32 2.84 10.25
N TRP A 34 -3.54 3.34 10.04
CA TRP A 34 -4.68 3.10 10.93
C TRP A 34 -5.03 1.60 11.02
N ASP A 35 -5.04 0.91 9.87
CA ASP A 35 -5.26 -0.54 9.77
C ASP A 35 -4.16 -1.34 10.44
N THR A 36 -2.91 -1.01 10.18
CA THR A 36 -1.74 -1.63 10.83
C THR A 36 -1.83 -1.50 12.34
N GLY A 37 -2.17 -0.31 12.83
CA GLY A 37 -2.38 -0.07 14.26
C GLY A 37 -3.51 -0.93 14.82
N TYR A 38 -4.64 -1.04 14.10
CA TYR A 38 -5.73 -1.91 14.51
C TYR A 38 -5.26 -3.36 14.65
N VAL A 39 -4.60 -3.88 13.62
CA VAL A 39 -4.22 -5.29 13.52
C VAL A 39 -3.13 -5.66 14.53
N LEU A 40 -2.07 -4.86 14.64
CA LEU A 40 -0.90 -5.20 15.46
C LEU A 40 -1.09 -4.93 16.95
N LEU A 41 -2.09 -4.11 17.33
CA LEU A 41 -2.42 -3.82 18.73
C LEU A 41 -3.57 -4.68 19.27
N ARG A 42 -4.03 -5.70 18.54
CA ARG A 42 -5.05 -6.63 19.04
C ARG A 42 -4.51 -7.38 20.29
N PRO A 43 -5.33 -7.60 21.32
CA PRO A 43 -6.77 -7.32 21.39
C PRO A 43 -7.11 -5.90 21.90
N LEU A 44 -6.13 -5.06 22.25
CA LEU A 44 -6.37 -3.74 22.85
C LEU A 44 -7.19 -2.82 21.93
N SER A 45 -6.98 -2.94 20.61
CA SER A 45 -7.70 -2.21 19.57
C SER A 45 -9.06 -2.81 19.18
N MET A 46 -9.35 -4.05 19.56
CA MET A 46 -10.60 -4.77 19.22
C MET A 46 -11.78 -4.33 20.09
N PRO A 47 -13.04 -4.55 19.67
CA PRO A 47 -14.22 -4.22 20.48
C PRO A 47 -14.12 -4.78 21.91
N GLY A 48 -14.19 -3.90 22.91
CA GLY A 48 -13.98 -4.23 24.33
C GLY A 48 -12.57 -3.96 24.87
N GLY A 49 -11.59 -3.73 24.00
CA GLY A 49 -10.23 -3.34 24.36
C GLY A 49 -10.09 -1.86 24.73
N SER A 50 -9.07 -1.53 25.52
CA SER A 50 -8.84 -0.19 26.07
C SER A 50 -8.51 0.88 25.03
N LEU A 51 -8.02 0.48 23.85
CA LEU A 51 -7.63 1.38 22.78
C LEU A 51 -8.72 1.50 21.69
N HIS A 52 -9.73 0.63 21.70
CA HIS A 52 -10.73 0.54 20.63
C HIS A 52 -11.47 1.86 20.39
N TRP A 53 -11.91 2.52 21.47
CA TRP A 53 -12.59 3.81 21.38
C TRP A 53 -11.62 4.97 21.64
N PRO A 54 -11.67 6.06 20.85
CA PRO A 54 -12.52 6.29 19.68
C PRO A 54 -11.87 5.86 18.36
N VAL A 55 -10.57 5.55 18.36
CA VAL A 55 -9.75 5.47 17.15
C VAL A 55 -10.17 4.33 16.22
N TRP A 56 -10.49 3.16 16.76
CA TRP A 56 -10.80 1.95 15.99
C TRP A 56 -12.26 1.52 16.09
N ALA A 57 -13.15 2.40 16.56
CA ALA A 57 -14.58 2.11 16.67
C ALA A 57 -15.22 1.55 15.38
N PRO A 58 -14.89 2.05 14.17
CA PRO A 58 -15.44 1.50 12.92
C PRO A 58 -15.09 0.03 12.67
N TYR A 59 -13.97 -0.46 13.23
CA TYR A 59 -13.58 -1.87 13.07
C TYR A 59 -14.52 -2.85 13.78
N LYS A 60 -15.43 -2.37 14.64
CA LYS A 60 -16.51 -3.23 15.14
C LYS A 60 -17.37 -3.75 13.99
N LEU A 61 -17.89 -2.84 13.15
CA LEU A 61 -18.68 -3.22 11.97
C LEU A 61 -17.81 -3.97 10.96
N TYR A 62 -16.60 -3.49 10.72
CA TYR A 62 -15.72 -4.13 9.72
C TYR A 62 -15.40 -5.59 10.10
N GLY A 63 -15.16 -5.89 11.38
CA GLY A 63 -14.93 -7.26 11.84
C GLY A 63 -16.17 -8.16 11.86
N GLU A 64 -17.38 -7.60 11.73
CA GLU A 64 -18.63 -8.36 11.53
C GLU A 64 -18.86 -8.68 10.04
N VAL A 65 -18.40 -7.81 9.14
CA VAL A 65 -18.41 -8.05 7.69
C VAL A 65 -17.30 -9.03 7.31
N ASP A 66 -16.10 -8.80 7.79
CA ASP A 66 -14.93 -9.57 7.45
C ASP A 66 -14.31 -10.16 8.71
N HIS A 67 -14.64 -11.43 8.95
CA HIS A 67 -14.27 -12.09 10.19
C HIS A 67 -12.75 -12.26 10.38
N ILE A 68 -11.93 -12.06 9.33
CA ILE A 68 -10.46 -12.06 9.44
C ILE A 68 -9.99 -10.88 10.31
N TYR A 69 -10.80 -9.82 10.42
CA TYR A 69 -10.58 -8.69 11.33
C TYR A 69 -11.20 -8.88 12.72
N GLY A 70 -12.13 -9.82 12.88
CA GLY A 70 -12.95 -9.99 14.07
C GLY A 70 -12.44 -11.02 15.09
N TRP A 71 -13.26 -11.22 16.13
CA TRP A 71 -12.98 -12.18 17.21
C TRP A 71 -12.92 -13.63 16.72
N LYS A 72 -13.63 -14.00 15.64
CA LYS A 72 -13.57 -15.35 15.04
C LYS A 72 -12.11 -15.72 14.70
N ALA A 73 -11.45 -14.92 13.85
CA ALA A 73 -10.08 -15.21 13.44
C ALA A 73 -9.07 -15.06 14.58
N PHE A 74 -9.25 -14.06 15.45
CA PHE A 74 -8.38 -13.86 16.60
C PHE A 74 -8.39 -15.05 17.58
N ASN A 75 -9.59 -15.52 17.96
CA ASN A 75 -9.74 -16.66 18.87
C ASN A 75 -9.29 -17.99 18.26
N ALA A 76 -9.39 -18.12 16.93
CA ALA A 76 -8.86 -19.26 16.19
C ALA A 76 -7.33 -19.26 16.07
N GLY A 77 -6.64 -18.21 16.53
CA GLY A 77 -5.19 -18.07 16.37
C GLY A 77 -4.77 -17.90 14.92
N ASN A 78 -5.64 -17.39 14.05
CA ASN A 78 -5.35 -17.21 12.64
C ASN A 78 -4.38 -16.03 12.44
N GLY A 79 -3.13 -16.33 12.08
CA GLY A 79 -2.08 -15.34 11.91
C GLY A 79 -2.14 -14.54 10.61
N PHE A 80 -3.04 -14.85 9.68
CA PHE A 80 -3.06 -14.26 8.34
C PHE A 80 -3.18 -12.73 8.39
N THR A 81 -4.16 -12.19 9.09
CA THR A 81 -4.38 -10.74 9.21
C THR A 81 -3.19 -10.04 9.86
N SER A 82 -2.59 -10.64 10.90
CA SER A 82 -1.42 -10.06 11.56
C SER A 82 -0.19 -10.06 10.66
N ALA A 83 0.02 -11.10 9.86
CA ALA A 83 1.07 -11.15 8.85
C ALA A 83 0.87 -10.07 7.77
N GLN A 84 -0.37 -9.86 7.33
CA GLN A 84 -0.75 -8.77 6.43
C GLN A 84 -0.44 -7.40 7.05
N GLY A 85 -0.75 -7.20 8.34
CA GLY A 85 -0.43 -6.00 9.10
C GLY A 85 1.07 -5.72 9.23
N LEU A 86 1.90 -6.76 9.39
CA LEU A 86 3.35 -6.60 9.38
C LEU A 86 3.87 -6.14 8.01
N LEU A 87 3.33 -6.70 6.93
CA LEU A 87 3.66 -6.25 5.56
C LEU A 87 3.16 -4.82 5.31
N ASN A 88 1.98 -4.44 5.82
CA ASN A 88 1.51 -3.06 5.79
C ASN A 88 2.51 -2.10 6.43
N ALA A 89 3.11 -2.46 7.57
CA ALA A 89 4.12 -1.64 8.23
C ALA A 89 5.37 -1.47 7.35
N ALA A 90 5.88 -2.57 6.76
CA ALA A 90 7.04 -2.53 5.86
C ALA A 90 6.76 -1.68 4.62
N GLU A 91 5.62 -1.90 3.96
CA GLU A 91 5.15 -1.13 2.80
C GLU A 91 5.04 0.37 3.13
N THR A 92 4.44 0.69 4.27
CA THR A 92 4.29 2.07 4.75
C THR A 92 5.66 2.75 4.89
N LEU A 93 6.65 2.08 5.49
CA LEU A 93 8.00 2.63 5.64
C LEU A 93 8.66 2.89 4.28
N MET A 94 8.46 1.98 3.31
CA MET A 94 9.01 2.13 1.94
C MET A 94 8.36 3.32 1.21
N TYR A 95 7.05 3.48 1.30
CA TYR A 95 6.35 4.63 0.73
C TYR A 95 6.69 5.95 1.41
N LEU A 96 6.84 5.97 2.74
CA LEU A 96 7.30 7.14 3.47
C LEU A 96 8.72 7.53 3.06
N TYR A 97 9.62 6.57 2.86
CA TYR A 97 10.95 6.82 2.31
C TYR A 97 10.89 7.45 0.91
N TYR A 98 10.07 6.88 0.01
CA TYR A 98 9.86 7.43 -1.33
C TYR A 98 9.30 8.85 -1.32
N LEU A 99 8.25 9.12 -0.52
CA LEU A 99 7.67 10.45 -0.38
C LEU A 99 8.63 11.44 0.27
N ALA A 100 9.35 11.05 1.31
CA ALA A 100 10.35 11.90 1.94
C ALA A 100 11.45 12.29 0.95
N ALA A 101 11.94 11.33 0.15
CA ALA A 101 12.89 11.64 -0.91
C ALA A 101 12.31 12.63 -1.92
N TRP A 102 11.05 12.47 -2.34
CA TRP A 102 10.42 13.41 -3.24
C TRP A 102 10.23 14.81 -2.60
N LEU A 103 9.78 14.87 -1.35
CA LEU A 103 9.52 16.12 -0.63
C LEU A 103 10.80 16.91 -0.29
N PHE A 104 11.89 16.23 0.03
CA PHE A 104 13.08 16.89 0.58
C PHE A 104 14.33 16.78 -0.31
N SER A 105 14.32 15.90 -1.32
CA SER A 105 15.50 15.66 -2.19
C SER A 105 15.20 15.81 -3.69
N SER A 106 13.97 16.17 -4.08
CA SER A 106 13.67 16.51 -5.48
C SER A 106 14.41 17.76 -5.94
N LYS A 107 14.77 17.82 -7.21
CA LYS A 107 15.32 19.00 -7.88
C LYS A 107 14.28 19.58 -8.82
N THR A 108 14.34 20.89 -9.05
CA THR A 108 13.53 21.54 -10.08
C THR A 108 14.18 21.27 -11.45
N ALA A 109 13.45 20.60 -12.34
CA ALA A 109 13.85 20.38 -13.73
C ALA A 109 13.56 21.62 -14.59
N GLU A 110 14.11 21.64 -15.80
CA GLU A 110 13.69 22.57 -16.85
C GLU A 110 12.17 22.46 -17.05
N GLY A 111 11.46 23.58 -16.96
CA GLY A 111 9.98 23.63 -16.96
C GLY A 111 9.34 23.65 -15.56
N GLY A 112 10.12 23.70 -14.47
CA GLY A 112 9.62 23.95 -13.11
C GLY A 112 9.11 22.72 -12.35
N ALA A 113 9.12 21.53 -12.98
CA ALA A 113 8.67 20.30 -12.35
C ALA A 113 9.68 19.76 -11.31
N ARG A 114 9.17 19.23 -10.20
CA ARG A 114 9.99 18.58 -9.16
C ARG A 114 10.28 17.13 -9.56
N VAL A 115 11.56 16.79 -9.71
CA VAL A 115 12.01 15.45 -10.12
C VAL A 115 12.98 14.84 -9.12
N LEU A 116 12.84 13.56 -8.86
CA LEU A 116 13.88 12.72 -8.27
C LEU A 116 14.94 12.43 -9.32
N ALA A 117 16.20 12.70 -9.03
CA ALA A 117 17.28 12.56 -10.01
C ALA A 117 18.50 11.81 -9.47
N GLY A 118 19.25 11.19 -10.38
CA GLY A 118 20.48 10.46 -10.07
C GLY A 118 20.25 9.20 -9.22
N ARG A 119 21.33 8.65 -8.65
CA ARG A 119 21.28 7.36 -7.93
C ARG A 119 20.36 7.37 -6.70
N GLY A 120 20.31 8.48 -5.97
CA GLY A 120 19.41 8.63 -4.81
C GLY A 120 17.95 8.62 -5.24
N GLY A 121 17.61 9.37 -6.29
CA GLY A 121 16.26 9.36 -6.88
C GLY A 121 15.87 7.98 -7.42
N ALA A 122 16.79 7.28 -8.10
CA ALA A 122 16.55 5.93 -8.60
C ALA A 122 16.24 4.94 -7.48
N ARG A 123 16.98 4.99 -6.37
CA ARG A 123 16.72 4.16 -5.18
C ARG A 123 15.35 4.46 -4.59
N ALA A 124 15.03 5.72 -4.33
CA ALA A 124 13.71 6.09 -3.80
C ALA A 124 12.57 5.60 -4.71
N THR A 125 12.72 5.78 -6.03
CA THR A 125 11.74 5.34 -7.03
C THR A 125 11.58 3.82 -7.02
N LEU A 126 12.68 3.07 -6.92
CA LEU A 126 12.66 1.61 -6.79
C LEU A 126 11.91 1.15 -5.52
N PHE A 127 12.08 1.83 -4.39
CA PHE A 127 11.34 1.53 -3.16
C PHE A 127 9.84 1.80 -3.32
N GLY A 128 9.46 2.92 -3.97
CA GLY A 128 8.05 3.20 -4.29
C GLY A 128 7.43 2.13 -5.20
N TYR A 129 8.17 1.68 -6.21
CA TYR A 129 7.75 0.59 -7.10
C TYR A 129 7.60 -0.74 -6.34
N ALA A 130 8.61 -1.13 -5.55
CA ALA A 130 8.60 -2.39 -4.81
C ALA A 130 7.48 -2.42 -3.76
N ALA A 131 7.19 -1.29 -3.11
CA ALA A 131 6.06 -1.15 -2.22
C ALA A 131 4.73 -1.38 -2.95
N ALA A 132 4.55 -0.81 -4.15
CA ALA A 132 3.34 -1.03 -4.96
C ALA A 132 3.16 -2.48 -5.39
N VAL A 133 4.24 -3.16 -5.79
CA VAL A 133 4.22 -4.60 -6.07
C VAL A 133 3.81 -5.39 -4.83
N MET A 134 4.36 -5.04 -3.65
CA MET A 134 4.00 -5.68 -2.38
C MET A 134 2.52 -5.48 -2.07
N THR A 135 1.99 -4.25 -2.17
CA THR A 135 0.56 -3.94 -1.97
C THR A 135 -0.30 -4.85 -2.83
N LEU A 136 -0.05 -4.86 -4.15
CA LEU A 136 -0.85 -5.61 -5.10
C LEU A 136 -0.79 -7.11 -4.83
N SER A 137 0.42 -7.66 -4.63
CA SER A 137 0.62 -9.09 -4.39
C SER A 137 -0.11 -9.54 -3.12
N LYS A 138 -0.02 -8.73 -2.07
CA LYS A 138 -0.67 -8.97 -0.79
C LYS A 138 -2.20 -8.92 -0.92
N THR A 139 -2.74 -7.94 -1.63
CA THR A 139 -4.20 -7.87 -1.87
C THR A 139 -4.69 -9.03 -2.73
N ILE A 140 -3.96 -9.43 -3.78
CA ILE A 140 -4.29 -10.64 -4.55
C ILE A 140 -4.28 -11.87 -3.65
N LEU A 141 -3.25 -12.02 -2.80
CA LEU A 141 -3.18 -13.13 -1.85
C LEU A 141 -4.37 -13.12 -0.89
N TYR A 142 -4.83 -11.96 -0.44
CA TYR A 142 -5.99 -11.86 0.43
C TYR A 142 -7.27 -12.34 -0.24
N TRP A 143 -7.53 -11.92 -1.47
CA TRP A 143 -8.66 -12.42 -2.27
C TRP A 143 -8.57 -13.92 -2.55
N ALA A 144 -7.37 -14.40 -2.91
CA ALA A 144 -7.13 -15.81 -3.14
C ALA A 144 -7.35 -16.64 -1.87
N ASN A 145 -6.91 -16.15 -0.71
CA ASN A 145 -7.11 -16.81 0.57
C ASN A 145 -8.60 -17.01 0.88
N GLU A 146 -9.43 -16.00 0.65
CA GLU A 146 -10.89 -16.13 0.82
C GLU A 146 -11.46 -17.16 -0.17
N TYR A 147 -11.10 -17.09 -1.45
CA TYR A 147 -11.57 -18.05 -2.45
C TYR A 147 -11.22 -19.51 -2.08
N TYR A 148 -9.96 -19.77 -1.73
CA TYR A 148 -9.49 -21.12 -1.39
C TYR A 148 -9.95 -21.59 -0.01
N SER A 149 -10.40 -20.69 0.86
CA SER A 149 -11.00 -21.03 2.15
C SER A 149 -12.52 -21.18 2.07
N GLY A 150 -13.12 -21.19 0.87
CA GLY A 150 -14.56 -21.29 0.69
C GLY A 150 -15.32 -20.06 1.19
N PHE A 151 -14.69 -18.88 1.13
CA PHE A 151 -15.20 -17.60 1.63
C PHE A 151 -15.53 -17.62 3.13
N ASP A 152 -14.75 -18.35 3.93
CA ASP A 152 -15.02 -18.56 5.35
C ASP A 152 -15.18 -17.27 6.17
N ASN A 153 -14.52 -16.17 5.78
CA ASN A 153 -14.60 -14.92 6.54
C ASN A 153 -15.66 -13.94 6.03
N ILE A 154 -16.11 -14.08 4.78
CA ILE A 154 -16.97 -13.09 4.11
C ILE A 154 -18.25 -13.66 3.51
N GLY A 155 -18.38 -14.98 3.39
CA GLY A 155 -19.48 -15.65 2.69
C GLY A 155 -20.83 -15.58 3.41
N HIS A 156 -20.84 -15.17 4.67
CA HIS A 156 -22.07 -14.97 5.45
C HIS A 156 -22.79 -13.66 5.12
N ASN A 157 -22.11 -12.72 4.43
CA ASN A 157 -22.67 -11.40 4.17
C ASN A 157 -23.74 -11.43 3.07
N PRO A 158 -24.79 -10.61 3.19
CA PRO A 158 -25.61 -10.22 2.05
C PRO A 158 -24.75 -9.64 0.92
N LEU A 159 -25.14 -9.90 -0.33
CA LEU A 159 -24.34 -9.50 -1.51
C LEU A 159 -24.10 -7.98 -1.58
N ASN A 160 -25.07 -7.17 -1.16
CA ASN A 160 -24.93 -5.71 -1.12
C ASN A 160 -23.85 -5.26 -0.13
N ASP A 161 -23.82 -5.84 1.07
CA ASP A 161 -22.83 -5.50 2.10
C ASP A 161 -21.44 -5.99 1.67
N LEU A 162 -21.37 -7.20 1.11
CA LEU A 162 -20.14 -7.73 0.53
C LEU A 162 -19.58 -6.81 -0.56
N ILE A 163 -20.43 -6.31 -1.47
CA ILE A 163 -19.99 -5.41 -2.54
C ILE A 163 -19.46 -4.09 -1.96
N LEU A 164 -20.23 -3.45 -1.08
CA LEU A 164 -19.95 -2.10 -0.61
C LEU A 164 -18.83 -2.04 0.44
N LEU A 165 -18.76 -3.03 1.33
CA LEU A 165 -17.88 -3.01 2.49
C LEU A 165 -16.64 -3.89 2.33
N TRP A 166 -16.62 -4.79 1.34
CA TRP A 166 -15.47 -5.66 1.10
C TRP A 166 -14.90 -5.54 -0.32
N ILE A 167 -15.71 -5.75 -1.37
CA ILE A 167 -15.24 -5.78 -2.76
C ILE A 167 -14.72 -4.42 -3.22
N ILE A 168 -15.51 -3.35 -3.07
CA ILE A 168 -15.11 -2.02 -3.54
C ILE A 168 -13.89 -1.50 -2.77
N PRO A 169 -13.85 -1.55 -1.42
CA PRO A 169 -12.67 -1.13 -0.67
C PRO A 169 -11.43 -1.92 -1.07
N ASN A 170 -11.47 -3.27 -1.04
CA ASN A 170 -10.29 -4.06 -1.40
C ASN A 170 -9.93 -3.94 -2.90
N GLY A 171 -10.91 -3.72 -3.77
CA GLY A 171 -10.70 -3.47 -5.20
C GLY A 171 -9.91 -2.20 -5.48
N ALA A 172 -10.08 -1.14 -4.67
CA ALA A 172 -9.24 0.05 -4.78
C ALA A 172 -7.75 -0.26 -4.54
N TRP A 173 -7.44 -1.20 -3.64
CA TRP A 173 -6.08 -1.70 -3.39
C TRP A 173 -5.57 -2.68 -4.46
N LEU A 174 -6.38 -3.05 -5.45
CA LEU A 174 -5.89 -3.68 -6.69
C LEU A 174 -5.54 -2.59 -7.72
N VAL A 175 -6.42 -1.62 -7.90
CA VAL A 175 -6.29 -0.58 -8.94
C VAL A 175 -5.15 0.40 -8.64
N GLY A 176 -5.11 0.96 -7.43
CA GLY A 176 -4.12 1.95 -7.02
C GLY A 176 -2.67 1.50 -7.21
N PRO A 177 -2.23 0.38 -6.61
CA PRO A 177 -0.88 -0.11 -6.81
C PRO A 177 -0.61 -0.59 -8.23
N THR A 178 -1.59 -1.14 -8.96
CA THR A 178 -1.40 -1.47 -10.39
C THR A 178 -1.05 -0.22 -11.20
N TYR A 179 -1.75 0.89 -10.98
CA TYR A 179 -1.43 2.16 -11.61
C TYR A 179 -0.03 2.65 -11.22
N MET A 180 0.34 2.57 -9.94
CA MET A 180 1.68 2.97 -9.48
C MET A 180 2.78 2.09 -10.08
N ILE A 181 2.60 0.78 -10.19
CA ILE A 181 3.54 -0.14 -10.85
C ILE A 181 3.75 0.30 -12.29
N TRP A 182 2.68 0.57 -13.03
CA TRP A 182 2.77 1.03 -14.40
C TRP A 182 3.47 2.39 -14.52
N SER A 183 3.03 3.39 -13.74
CA SER A 183 3.54 4.76 -13.82
C SER A 183 4.98 4.89 -13.33
N ILE A 184 5.33 4.28 -12.19
CA ILE A 184 6.69 4.33 -11.63
C ILE A 184 7.62 3.40 -12.43
N GLY A 185 7.13 2.23 -12.83
CA GLY A 185 7.89 1.25 -13.58
C GLY A 185 8.34 1.76 -14.95
N ALA A 186 7.52 2.58 -15.61
CA ALA A 186 7.87 3.21 -16.89
C ALA A 186 9.13 4.10 -16.79
N ASP A 187 9.38 4.73 -15.64
CA ASP A 187 10.58 5.58 -15.43
C ASP A 187 11.82 4.78 -15.01
N LEU A 188 11.65 3.50 -14.62
CA LEU A 188 12.76 2.62 -14.19
C LEU A 188 13.44 1.89 -15.35
N ILE A 189 12.77 1.79 -16.50
CA ILE A 189 13.25 1.12 -17.73
C ILE A 189 13.82 2.12 -18.74
#